data_AF-A0A841TS83-F1
#
_entry.id   AF-A0A841TS83-F1
#
_cell.length_a   1.000
_cell.length_b   1.000
_cell.length_c   1.000
_cell.angle_alpha   90.00
_cell.angle_beta   90.00
_cell.angle_gamma   90.00
#
_symmetry.space_group_name_H-M   'P 1'
#
loop_
_entity.id
_entity.type
_entity.pdbx_description
1 polymer ?
#
loop_
_entity_poly.entity_id
_entity_poly.type
_entity_poly.pdbx_seq_one_letter_code
_entity_poly.pdbx_strand_id
1 'polypeptide(L)'
;MKKALVKTLFSCVVAGGSIFGIAQLTNADQPETFQEAFKNGTAHINHHRPFLETKKPELASFLQNSWKRGEAAVLKSIGEESKSEWKLVNAGDVDLEFTNKMTIKEASSFNRVLMGKETNGALEIGDVFPAVLIHSDLQRVIQFWERKNGDVVYFDLQKDDSNEWRLVKGPIEIPK
;
A
#
# COMPACT_ATOMS: atom_id res chain seq x y z
N MET A 1 -14.60 20.11 73.25
CA MET A 1 -14.77 21.57 73.44
C MET A 1 -14.59 22.25 72.08
N LYS A 2 -15.69 22.67 71.44
CA LYS A 2 -16.13 24.07 71.28
C LYS A 2 -15.20 24.96 70.42
N LYS A 3 -15.60 25.09 69.15
CA LYS A 3 -15.72 26.30 68.29
C LYS A 3 -14.64 27.39 68.35
N ALA A 4 -14.14 27.76 67.16
CA ALA A 4 -14.22 29.16 66.70
C ALA A 4 -14.26 29.21 65.17
N LEU A 5 -15.28 29.91 64.69
CA LEU A 5 -15.60 30.22 63.30
C LEU A 5 -15.56 31.75 63.23
N VAL A 6 -14.76 32.35 62.36
CA VAL A 6 -14.93 33.76 61.98
C VAL A 6 -14.84 33.87 60.47
N LYS A 7 -15.97 34.32 59.92
CA LYS A 7 -16.25 34.70 58.54
C LYS A 7 -15.52 36.00 58.20
N THR A 8 -15.06 36.13 56.96
CA THR A 8 -15.27 37.37 56.17
C THR A 8 -15.42 37.02 54.69
N LEU A 9 -16.61 37.27 54.14
CA LEU A 9 -16.87 37.40 52.71
C LEU A 9 -16.21 38.68 52.20
N PHE A 10 -15.66 38.69 50.99
CA PHE A 10 -15.98 39.72 50.00
C PHE A 10 -15.85 39.18 48.57
N SER A 11 -16.84 39.59 47.78
CA SER A 11 -17.18 39.19 46.42
C SER A 11 -16.33 39.91 45.35
N CYS A 12 -16.63 39.59 44.09
CA CYS A 12 -16.18 40.20 42.82
C CYS A 12 -14.91 39.55 42.23
N VAL A 13 -14.84 39.09 40.98
CA VAL A 13 -15.52 39.51 39.74
C VAL A 13 -15.70 38.31 38.81
N VAL A 14 -16.91 38.14 38.26
CA VAL A 14 -17.13 37.39 37.01
C VAL A 14 -16.58 38.24 35.88
N ALA A 15 -15.44 37.85 35.32
CA ALA A 15 -14.99 38.35 34.02
C ALA A 15 -14.77 37.12 33.14
N GLY A 16 -15.47 37.08 32.01
CA GLY A 16 -15.55 35.95 31.11
C GLY A 16 -14.18 35.44 30.68
N GLY A 17 -13.86 34.23 31.08
CA GLY A 17 -12.82 33.41 30.46
C GLY A 17 -13.53 32.31 29.70
N SER A 18 -13.60 32.45 28.37
CA SER A 18 -14.01 31.40 27.46
C SER A 18 -13.35 30.08 27.86
N ILE A 19 -14.18 29.04 27.95
CA ILE A 19 -13.76 27.66 28.17
C ILE A 19 -12.85 27.27 27.01
N PHE A 20 -11.53 27.36 27.18
CA PHE A 20 -10.63 26.54 26.39
C PHE A 20 -10.70 25.15 26.98
N GLY A 21 -11.63 24.36 26.44
CA GLY A 21 -11.56 22.92 26.55
C GLY A 21 -10.23 22.49 25.95
N ILE A 22 -9.25 22.25 26.80
CA ILE A 22 -8.09 21.44 26.44
C ILE A 22 -8.69 20.06 26.19
N ALA A 23 -8.99 19.77 24.93
CA ALA A 23 -9.21 18.41 24.49
C ALA A 23 -8.02 17.62 25.02
N GLN A 24 -8.28 16.71 25.96
CA GLN A 24 -7.31 15.69 26.30
C GLN A 24 -7.09 14.89 25.02
N LEU A 25 -6.03 15.24 24.28
CA LEU A 25 -5.45 14.39 23.26
C LEU A 25 -5.04 13.12 24.00
N THR A 26 -5.93 12.13 23.97
CA THR A 26 -5.61 10.77 24.39
C THR A 26 -4.42 10.30 23.54
N ASN A 27 -3.50 9.55 24.13
CA ASN A 27 -2.30 8.99 23.48
C ASN A 27 -2.57 8.21 22.17
N ALA A 28 -3.83 7.97 21.81
CA ALA A 28 -4.26 7.33 20.57
C ALA A 28 -3.95 8.16 19.30
N ASP A 29 -3.70 9.48 19.41
CA ASP A 29 -3.46 10.37 18.27
C ASP A 29 -1.97 10.69 18.01
N GLN A 30 -1.04 10.09 18.76
CA GLN A 30 0.39 10.25 18.47
C GLN A 30 0.81 9.22 17.42
N PRO A 31 1.35 9.65 16.27
CA PRO A 31 1.88 8.71 15.29
C PRO A 31 3.03 7.91 15.92
N GLU A 32 2.98 6.59 15.78
CA GLU A 32 4.05 5.69 16.22
C GLU A 32 5.39 6.16 15.64
N THR A 33 6.43 6.23 16.47
CA THR A 33 7.77 6.59 15.96
C THR A 33 8.33 5.45 15.11
N PHE A 34 9.21 5.77 14.15
CA PHE A 34 9.86 4.73 13.34
C PHE A 34 10.58 3.66 14.20
N GLN A 35 11.17 4.06 15.33
CA GLN A 35 11.85 3.12 16.23
C GLN A 35 10.89 2.14 16.91
N GLU A 36 9.70 2.62 17.29
CA GLU A 36 8.64 1.78 17.86
C GLU A 36 8.07 0.85 16.78
N ALA A 37 7.76 1.38 15.59
CA ALA A 37 7.27 0.60 14.47
C ALA A 37 8.27 -0.48 14.05
N PHE A 38 9.57 -0.17 14.09
CA PHE A 38 10.62 -1.14 13.80
C PHE A 38 10.70 -2.24 14.87
N LYS A 39 10.65 -1.87 16.15
CA LYS A 39 10.63 -2.84 17.26
C LYS A 39 9.39 -3.74 17.23
N ASN A 40 8.26 -3.18 16.83
CA ASN A 40 6.97 -3.87 16.71
C ASN A 40 6.84 -4.67 15.41
N GLY A 41 7.80 -4.56 14.48
CA GLY A 41 7.77 -5.23 13.18
C GLY A 41 6.79 -4.62 12.17
N THR A 42 6.19 -3.48 12.49
CA THR A 42 5.16 -2.78 11.70
C THR A 42 5.72 -1.67 10.82
N ALA A 43 7.03 -1.42 10.84
CA ALA A 43 7.68 -0.35 10.04
C ALA A 43 7.47 -0.45 8.51
N HIS A 44 7.01 -1.59 8.01
CA HIS A 44 6.69 -1.81 6.60
C HIS A 44 5.20 -1.58 6.28
N ILE A 45 4.36 -1.39 7.31
CA ILE A 45 2.92 -1.21 7.16
C ILE A 45 2.65 0.23 6.74
N ASN A 46 1.95 0.37 5.61
CA ASN A 46 1.54 1.67 5.10
C ASN A 46 0.02 1.85 5.20
N HIS A 47 -0.39 3.07 5.54
CA HIS A 47 -1.78 3.49 5.53
C HIS A 47 -1.91 4.72 4.64
N HIS A 48 -2.47 4.55 3.46
CA HIS A 48 -2.79 5.64 2.55
C HIS A 48 -4.16 5.44 1.91
N ARG A 49 -4.68 6.51 1.29
CA ARG A 49 -5.91 6.39 0.49
C ARG A 49 -5.63 5.52 -0.73
N PRO A 50 -6.58 4.67 -1.16
CA PRO A 50 -6.44 3.90 -2.39
C PRO A 50 -6.03 4.78 -3.57
N PHE A 51 -5.05 4.32 -4.35
CA PHE A 51 -4.37 5.12 -5.37
C PHE A 51 -5.35 5.75 -6.37
N LEU A 52 -6.33 4.99 -6.84
CA LEU A 52 -7.30 5.48 -7.83
C LEU A 52 -8.23 6.57 -7.26
N GLU A 53 -8.51 6.58 -5.96
CA GLU A 53 -9.28 7.64 -5.31
C GLU A 53 -8.52 8.97 -5.28
N THR A 54 -7.19 8.92 -5.44
CA THR A 54 -6.35 10.12 -5.53
C THR A 54 -6.25 10.69 -6.95
N LYS A 55 -6.81 10.00 -7.96
CA LYS A 55 -6.68 10.38 -9.38
C LYS A 55 -7.95 11.02 -9.92
N LYS A 56 -7.79 11.77 -11.00
CA LYS A 56 -8.92 12.22 -11.81
C LYS A 56 -9.66 11.01 -12.41
N PRO A 57 -11.00 11.04 -12.53
CA PRO A 57 -11.79 9.90 -13.02
C PRO A 57 -11.36 9.40 -14.40
N GLU A 58 -10.97 10.30 -15.30
CA GLU A 58 -10.49 9.96 -16.66
C GLU A 58 -9.20 9.14 -16.61
N LEU A 59 -8.24 9.56 -15.78
CA LEU A 59 -6.98 8.84 -15.59
C LEU A 59 -7.22 7.49 -14.91
N ALA A 60 -8.08 7.46 -13.89
CA ALA A 60 -8.43 6.22 -13.21
C ALA A 60 -9.04 5.19 -14.19
N SER A 61 -9.97 5.64 -15.03
CA SER A 61 -10.61 4.79 -16.05
C SER A 61 -9.62 4.32 -17.12
N PHE A 62 -8.73 5.21 -17.58
CA PHE A 62 -7.66 4.87 -18.52
C PHE A 62 -6.76 3.76 -17.97
N LEU A 63 -6.28 3.91 -16.72
CA LEU A 63 -5.42 2.94 -16.05
C LEU A 63 -6.13 1.59 -15.87
N GLN A 64 -7.35 1.59 -15.34
CA GLN A 64 -8.14 0.36 -15.17
C GLN A 64 -8.36 -0.39 -16.48
N ASN A 65 -8.59 0.32 -17.58
CA ASN A 65 -8.76 -0.30 -18.89
C ASN A 65 -7.45 -0.92 -19.40
N SER A 66 -6.32 -0.24 -19.22
CA SER A 66 -5.00 -0.79 -19.54
C SER A 66 -4.70 -2.04 -18.71
N TRP A 67 -4.93 -2.00 -17.40
CA TRP A 67 -4.69 -3.13 -16.52
C TRP A 67 -5.56 -4.34 -16.85
N LYS A 68 -6.82 -4.15 -17.24
CA LYS A 68 -7.70 -5.25 -17.69
C LYS A 68 -7.20 -5.90 -18.98
N ARG A 69 -6.64 -5.12 -19.92
CA ARG A 69 -6.01 -5.66 -21.14
C ARG A 69 -4.74 -6.43 -20.80
N GLY A 70 -3.88 -5.85 -19.97
CA GLY A 70 -2.65 -6.49 -19.52
C GLY A 70 -2.91 -7.78 -18.74
N GLU A 71 -3.88 -7.79 -17.83
CA GLU A 71 -4.34 -9.00 -17.12
C GLU A 71 -4.72 -10.11 -18.12
N ALA A 72 -5.58 -9.81 -19.10
CA ALA A 72 -6.01 -10.79 -20.07
C ALA A 72 -4.84 -11.32 -20.93
N ALA A 73 -3.92 -10.44 -21.34
CA ALA A 73 -2.74 -10.81 -22.12
C ALA A 73 -1.78 -11.71 -21.32
N VAL A 74 -1.49 -11.33 -20.08
CA VAL A 74 -0.60 -12.06 -19.17
C VAL A 74 -1.16 -13.44 -18.84
N LEU A 75 -2.42 -13.50 -18.41
CA LEU A 75 -3.10 -14.75 -18.07
C LEU A 75 -3.11 -15.73 -19.25
N LYS A 76 -3.39 -15.23 -20.46
CA LYS A 76 -3.25 -16.02 -21.69
C LYS A 76 -1.80 -16.48 -21.94
N SER A 77 -0.82 -15.61 -21.73
CA SER A 77 0.61 -15.92 -21.95
C SER A 77 1.13 -17.01 -21.02
N ILE A 78 0.64 -17.06 -19.78
CA ILE A 78 1.05 -18.07 -18.80
C ILE A 78 0.17 -19.34 -18.85
N GLY A 79 -0.81 -19.40 -19.75
CA GLY A 79 -1.70 -20.56 -19.92
C GLY A 79 -2.81 -20.67 -18.86
N GLU A 80 -3.13 -19.59 -18.16
CA GLU A 80 -4.13 -19.56 -17.09
C GLU A 80 -5.32 -18.70 -17.51
N GLU A 81 -6.27 -19.29 -18.25
CA GLU A 81 -7.41 -18.53 -18.80
C GLU A 81 -8.45 -18.12 -17.74
N SER A 82 -8.43 -18.72 -16.54
CA SER A 82 -9.36 -18.40 -15.46
C SER A 82 -8.84 -17.28 -14.56
N LYS A 83 -9.66 -16.24 -14.39
CA LYS A 83 -9.39 -15.15 -13.44
C LYS A 83 -9.68 -15.52 -11.98
N SER A 84 -10.29 -16.66 -11.71
CA SER A 84 -10.81 -17.00 -10.37
C SER A 84 -9.72 -17.06 -9.30
N GLU A 85 -8.49 -17.38 -9.69
CA GLU A 85 -7.36 -17.56 -8.77
C GLU A 85 -6.48 -16.32 -8.66
N TRP A 86 -6.78 -15.26 -9.43
CA TRP A 86 -5.95 -14.07 -9.51
C TRP A 86 -6.71 -12.83 -9.08
N LYS A 87 -6.10 -12.06 -8.18
CA LYS A 87 -6.58 -10.73 -7.80
C LYS A 87 -5.75 -9.67 -8.52
N LEU A 88 -6.40 -8.88 -9.36
CA LEU A 88 -5.82 -7.68 -9.94
C LEU A 88 -5.75 -6.55 -8.91
N VAL A 89 -4.54 -6.05 -8.67
CA VAL A 89 -4.22 -4.97 -7.74
C VAL A 89 -3.39 -3.92 -8.47
N ASN A 90 -3.66 -2.65 -8.21
CA ASN A 90 -2.83 -1.55 -8.67
C ASN A 90 -1.47 -1.59 -7.95
N ALA A 91 -0.35 -1.37 -8.65
CA ALA A 91 0.98 -1.43 -8.03
C ALA A 91 1.17 -0.44 -6.87
N GLY A 92 0.44 0.67 -6.89
CA GLY A 92 0.46 1.67 -5.81
C GLY A 92 -0.41 1.35 -4.59
N ASP A 93 -1.12 0.22 -4.57
CA ASP A 93 -1.93 -0.26 -3.43
C ASP A 93 -1.53 -1.69 -3.00
N VAL A 94 -0.39 -2.19 -3.50
CA VAL A 94 0.07 -3.56 -3.20
C VAL A 94 0.37 -3.72 -1.71
N ASP A 95 0.80 -2.67 -1.04
CA ASP A 95 0.94 -2.64 0.41
C ASP A 95 -0.38 -2.83 1.14
N LEU A 96 -1.40 -2.05 0.79
CA LEU A 96 -2.75 -2.15 1.38
C LEU A 96 -3.34 -3.55 1.21
N GLU A 97 -3.11 -4.16 0.05
CA GLU A 97 -3.76 -5.42 -0.32
C GLU A 97 -2.95 -6.68 0.04
N PHE A 98 -1.63 -6.55 0.13
CA PHE A 98 -0.72 -7.69 0.19
C PHE A 98 0.35 -7.54 1.26
N THR A 99 1.27 -6.59 1.13
CA THR A 99 2.51 -6.62 1.93
C THR A 99 2.31 -6.20 3.39
N ASN A 100 1.26 -5.43 3.72
CA ASN A 100 0.92 -5.10 5.11
C ASN A 100 0.56 -6.34 5.97
N LYS A 101 0.25 -7.48 5.33
CA LYS A 101 -0.09 -8.74 6.02
C LYS A 101 1.12 -9.64 6.26
N MET A 102 2.29 -9.24 5.77
CA MET A 102 3.52 -10.02 5.80
C MET A 102 4.36 -9.72 7.05
N THR A 103 5.38 -10.53 7.27
CA THR A 103 6.46 -10.14 8.18
C THR A 103 7.32 -9.05 7.52
N ILE A 104 8.02 -8.24 8.33
CA ILE A 104 8.97 -7.24 7.81
C ILE A 104 10.01 -7.86 6.86
N LYS A 105 10.51 -9.06 7.16
CA LYS A 105 11.50 -9.75 6.33
C LYS A 105 10.92 -10.09 4.97
N GLU A 106 9.72 -10.67 4.97
CA GLU A 106 9.02 -11.07 3.75
C GLU A 106 8.66 -9.84 2.89
N ALA A 107 8.02 -8.83 3.47
CA ALA A 107 7.68 -7.58 2.78
C ALA A 107 8.93 -6.89 2.20
N SER A 108 10.04 -6.87 2.95
CA SER A 108 11.31 -6.33 2.47
C SER A 108 11.84 -7.12 1.27
N SER A 109 11.77 -8.44 1.30
CA SER A 109 12.20 -9.29 0.18
C SER A 109 11.32 -9.07 -1.06
N PHE A 110 10.01 -8.95 -0.87
CA PHE A 110 9.06 -8.68 -1.94
C PHE A 110 9.34 -7.32 -2.60
N ASN A 111 9.43 -6.26 -1.79
CA ASN A 111 9.70 -4.91 -2.29
C ASN A 111 11.04 -4.81 -3.02
N ARG A 112 12.07 -5.55 -2.58
CA ARG A 112 13.36 -5.63 -3.26
C ARG A 112 13.25 -6.20 -4.67
N VAL A 113 12.37 -7.17 -4.90
CA VAL A 113 12.16 -7.76 -6.22
C VAL A 113 11.22 -6.88 -7.06
N LEU A 114 10.09 -6.45 -6.50
CA LEU A 114 9.10 -5.62 -7.18
C LEU A 114 9.68 -4.30 -7.69
N MET A 115 10.59 -3.69 -6.92
CA MET A 115 11.31 -2.46 -7.28
C MET A 115 12.79 -2.74 -7.58
N GLY A 116 13.10 -3.96 -8.03
CA GLY A 116 14.46 -4.41 -8.31
C GLY A 116 15.06 -3.75 -9.55
N LYS A 117 16.33 -4.06 -9.79
CA LYS A 117 17.08 -3.53 -10.94
C LYS A 117 16.45 -3.95 -12.26
N GLU A 118 15.99 -5.19 -12.34
CA GLU A 118 15.38 -5.79 -13.52
C GLU A 118 14.06 -5.10 -13.87
N THR A 119 13.16 -4.94 -12.90
CA THR A 119 11.87 -4.26 -13.11
C THR A 119 12.07 -2.79 -13.46
N ASN A 120 12.87 -2.05 -12.68
CA ASN A 120 13.09 -0.63 -12.93
C ASN A 120 13.84 -0.38 -14.23
N GLY A 121 14.80 -1.25 -14.58
CA GLY A 121 15.57 -1.15 -15.81
C GLY A 121 14.76 -1.43 -17.08
N ALA A 122 13.60 -2.08 -16.94
CA ALA A 122 12.69 -2.31 -18.04
C ALA A 122 11.70 -1.17 -18.28
N LEU A 123 11.53 -0.21 -17.35
CA LEU A 123 10.58 0.89 -17.53
C LEU A 123 11.03 1.84 -18.65
N GLU A 124 10.11 2.18 -19.53
CA GLU A 124 10.34 3.10 -20.64
C GLU A 124 9.48 4.36 -20.54
N ILE A 125 9.92 5.44 -21.20
CA ILE A 125 9.18 6.70 -21.21
C ILE A 125 7.86 6.52 -21.96
N GLY A 126 6.76 6.77 -21.25
CA GLY A 126 5.40 6.67 -21.78
C GLY A 126 4.72 5.34 -21.50
N ASP A 127 5.38 4.45 -20.76
CA ASP A 127 4.73 3.26 -20.20
C ASP A 127 3.57 3.65 -19.27
N VAL A 128 2.54 2.82 -19.28
CA VAL A 128 1.39 2.96 -18.38
C VAL A 128 1.80 2.53 -16.97
N PHE A 129 1.21 3.16 -15.95
CA PHE A 129 1.51 2.83 -14.56
C PHE A 129 1.26 1.32 -14.28
N PRO A 130 2.15 0.62 -13.55
CA PRO A 130 2.06 -0.83 -13.39
C PRO A 130 0.86 -1.32 -12.56
N ALA A 131 0.51 -2.58 -12.79
CA ALA A 131 -0.40 -3.36 -11.97
C ALA A 131 0.24 -4.71 -11.59
N VAL A 132 -0.45 -5.41 -10.69
CA VAL A 132 0.00 -6.66 -10.10
C VAL A 132 -1.15 -7.66 -10.07
N LEU A 133 -0.92 -8.88 -10.53
CA LEU A 133 -1.78 -10.02 -10.27
C LEU A 133 -1.23 -10.79 -9.08
N ILE A 134 -2.07 -11.04 -8.08
CA ILE A 134 -1.72 -11.82 -6.90
C ILE A 134 -2.49 -13.13 -6.95
N HIS A 135 -1.76 -14.24 -6.95
CA HIS A 135 -2.37 -15.56 -6.94
C HIS A 135 -3.00 -15.87 -5.57
N SER A 136 -4.06 -16.67 -5.57
CA SER A 136 -4.90 -16.94 -4.39
C SER A 136 -4.15 -17.66 -3.25
N ASP A 137 -3.10 -18.42 -3.55
CA ASP A 137 -2.22 -19.06 -2.56
C ASP A 137 -1.17 -18.12 -1.94
N LEU A 138 -1.11 -16.87 -2.42
CA LEU A 138 -0.16 -15.83 -2.00
C LEU A 138 1.32 -16.20 -2.21
N GLN A 139 1.61 -17.20 -3.04
CA GLN A 139 2.98 -17.66 -3.35
C GLN A 139 3.52 -17.10 -4.67
N ARG A 140 2.65 -16.59 -5.54
CA ARG A 140 3.01 -16.07 -6.86
C ARG A 140 2.37 -14.72 -7.12
N VAL A 141 3.16 -13.85 -7.71
CA VAL A 141 2.79 -12.49 -8.08
C VAL A 141 3.30 -12.20 -9.47
N ILE A 142 2.46 -11.61 -10.31
CA ILE A 142 2.87 -11.12 -11.63
C ILE A 142 2.75 -9.61 -11.67
N GLN A 143 3.87 -8.92 -11.80
CA GLN A 143 3.87 -7.49 -12.07
C GLN A 143 3.87 -7.25 -13.57
N PHE A 144 3.04 -6.33 -14.05
CA PHE A 144 2.93 -6.05 -15.47
C PHE A 144 2.53 -4.61 -15.74
N TRP A 145 2.82 -4.15 -16.96
CA TRP A 145 2.33 -2.88 -17.47
C TRP A 145 2.22 -2.88 -18.99
N GLU A 146 1.46 -1.92 -19.52
CA GLU A 146 1.35 -1.68 -20.95
C GLU A 146 2.42 -0.67 -21.38
N ARG A 147 3.14 -0.99 -22.44
CA ARG A 147 4.07 -0.11 -23.12
C ARG A 147 3.34 1.00 -23.87
N LYS A 148 4.04 2.08 -24.20
CA LYS A 148 3.49 3.17 -25.03
C LYS A 148 2.96 2.68 -26.40
N ASN A 149 3.56 1.64 -26.98
CA ASN A 149 3.17 1.06 -28.26
C ASN A 149 1.96 0.10 -28.16
N GLY A 150 1.52 -0.23 -26.94
CA GLY A 150 0.42 -1.13 -26.64
C GLY A 150 0.83 -2.57 -26.30
N ASP A 151 2.12 -2.92 -26.40
CA ASP A 151 2.62 -4.22 -25.95
C ASP A 151 2.52 -4.33 -24.43
N VAL A 152 2.49 -5.55 -23.89
CA VAL A 152 2.46 -5.78 -22.44
C VAL A 152 3.77 -6.41 -22.00
N VAL A 153 4.39 -5.86 -20.97
CA VAL A 153 5.56 -6.47 -20.33
C VAL A 153 5.18 -6.99 -18.95
N TYR A 154 5.69 -8.17 -18.59
CA TYR A 154 5.46 -8.74 -17.27
C TYR A 154 6.67 -9.45 -16.66
N PHE A 155 6.60 -9.61 -15.35
CA PHE A 155 7.58 -10.24 -14.46
C PHE A 155 6.84 -11.22 -13.54
N ASP A 156 7.34 -12.44 -13.46
CA ASP A 156 6.84 -13.50 -12.59
C ASP A 156 7.71 -13.56 -11.33
N LEU A 157 7.09 -13.25 -10.19
CA LEU A 157 7.70 -13.24 -8.87
C LEU A 157 7.10 -14.39 -8.07
N GLN A 158 7.96 -15.18 -7.43
CA GLN A 158 7.52 -16.28 -6.58
C GLN A 158 8.26 -16.27 -5.25
N LYS A 159 7.56 -16.81 -4.26
CA LYS A 159 8.10 -17.06 -2.94
C LYS A 159 8.84 -18.41 -2.93
N ASP A 160 9.99 -18.45 -2.29
CA ASP A 160 10.74 -19.69 -2.05
C ASP A 160 10.32 -20.38 -0.75
N ASP A 161 10.88 -21.57 -0.49
CA ASP A 161 10.62 -22.37 0.72
C ASP A 161 10.99 -21.63 2.03
N SER A 162 11.80 -20.56 1.95
CA SER A 162 12.21 -19.72 3.08
C SER A 162 11.33 -18.47 3.25
N ASN A 163 10.20 -18.39 2.52
CA ASN A 163 9.32 -17.23 2.46
C ASN A 163 9.97 -15.96 1.88
N GLU A 164 11.06 -16.10 1.11
CA GLU A 164 11.68 -14.96 0.42
C GLU A 164 11.19 -14.88 -1.02
N TRP A 165 10.89 -13.66 -1.47
CA TRP A 165 10.47 -13.40 -2.83
C TRP A 165 11.66 -13.31 -3.78
N ARG A 166 11.48 -13.85 -4.98
CA ARG A 166 12.48 -13.87 -6.07
C ARG A 166 11.82 -13.58 -7.41
N LEU A 167 12.57 -12.96 -8.30
CA LEU A 167 12.20 -12.88 -9.71
C LEU A 167 12.48 -14.23 -10.36
N VAL A 168 11.44 -14.89 -10.85
CA VAL A 168 11.55 -16.19 -11.55
C VAL A 168 11.72 -15.97 -13.05
N LYS A 169 11.00 -15.00 -13.62
CA LYS A 169 11.00 -14.74 -15.06
C LYS A 169 10.67 -13.28 -15.36
N GLY A 170 11.31 -12.68 -16.36
CA GLY A 170 11.05 -11.29 -16.76
C GLY A 170 12.33 -10.54 -17.15
N PRO A 171 12.24 -9.44 -17.92
CA PRO A 171 11.03 -8.97 -18.61
C PRO A 171 10.60 -9.93 -19.72
N ILE A 172 9.29 -10.14 -19.86
CA ILE A 172 8.69 -10.86 -20.98
C ILE A 172 7.75 -9.91 -21.68
N GLU A 173 7.90 -9.76 -22.99
CA GLU A 173 7.06 -8.90 -23.80
C GLU A 173 6.01 -9.72 -24.55
N ILE A 174 4.77 -9.23 -24.52
CA ILE A 174 3.62 -9.78 -25.22
C ILE A 174 3.21 -8.72 -26.25
N PRO A 175 3.45 -8.96 -27.54
CA PRO A 175 3.01 -8.06 -28.60
C PRO A 175 1.48 -7.92 -28.59
N LYS A 176 0.99 -6.72 -28.88
CA LYS A 176 -0.46 -6.47 -28.98
C LYS A 176 -1.15 -7.24 -30.11
#